data_AF-A0A9Q9IYY5-F1
#
_entry.id   AF-A0A9Q9IYY5-F1
#
_cell.length_a   1.000
_cell.length_b   1.000
_cell.length_c   1.000
_cell.angle_alpha   90.00
_cell.angle_beta   90.00
_cell.angle_gamma   90.00
#
_symmetry.space_group_name_H-M   'P 1'
#
loop_
_entity.id
_entity.type
_entity.pdbx_description
1 polymer ?
#
loop_
_entity_poly.entity_id
_entity_poly.type
_entity_poly.pdbx_seq_one_letter_code
_entity_poly.pdbx_strand_id
1 'polypeptide(L)'
;MKDSFPSLRVVVFTGGEATLLKDDLVAVIAEATSLDLVTRIVSNGSWGKTKASATRMAGKLAGAGLRELNISTGKDHQEWVPHESVVNAAEAAFNAGVLTLLTVEADTAESDKLSALARDPTIKSLRDRGLLLQSNSWMSFIAKGRSASTFCIPGAAQHRASKSTTISPSHPTERCPPAVA
;
A
#
# COMPACT_ATOMS: atom_id res chain seq x y z
N MET A 1 -10.56 -14.08 -19.62
CA MET A 1 -9.98 -14.16 -18.26
C MET A 1 -10.64 -13.17 -17.31
N LYS A 2 -10.76 -11.87 -17.63
CA LYS A 2 -11.56 -10.92 -16.82
C LYS A 2 -13.04 -11.33 -16.72
N ASP A 3 -13.63 -11.86 -17.78
CA ASP A 3 -15.05 -12.28 -17.79
C ASP A 3 -15.37 -13.39 -16.78
N SER A 4 -14.37 -14.18 -16.39
CA SER A 4 -14.49 -15.21 -15.35
C SER A 4 -14.53 -14.62 -13.94
N PHE A 5 -14.12 -13.36 -13.77
CA PHE A 5 -14.03 -12.66 -12.48
C PHE A 5 -14.65 -11.25 -12.60
N PRO A 6 -15.98 -11.13 -12.74
CA PRO A 6 -16.65 -9.84 -12.97
C PRO A 6 -16.48 -8.83 -11.82
N SER A 7 -16.14 -9.30 -10.62
CA SER A 7 -15.85 -8.45 -9.46
C SER A 7 -14.39 -7.98 -9.39
N LEU A 8 -13.52 -8.38 -10.33
CA LEU A 8 -12.13 -7.91 -10.38
C LEU A 8 -12.11 -6.45 -10.83
N ARG A 9 -11.59 -5.57 -9.96
CA ARG A 9 -11.58 -4.12 -10.20
C ARG A 9 -10.20 -3.49 -10.21
N VAL A 10 -9.25 -4.08 -9.50
CA VAL A 10 -7.93 -3.50 -9.24
C VAL A 10 -6.85 -4.54 -9.50
N VAL A 11 -5.75 -4.11 -10.10
CA VAL A 11 -4.48 -4.84 -10.16
C VAL A 11 -3.43 -4.02 -9.41
N VAL A 12 -2.79 -4.64 -8.43
CA VAL A 12 -1.71 -4.02 -7.66
C VAL A 12 -0.39 -4.70 -8.00
N PHE A 13 0.56 -3.94 -8.54
CA PHE A 13 1.92 -4.37 -8.79
C PHE A 13 2.78 -4.08 -7.55
N THR A 14 3.26 -5.13 -6.89
CA THR A 14 4.03 -5.08 -5.63
C THR A 14 5.00 -6.27 -5.56
N GLY A 15 5.70 -6.46 -4.44
CA GLY A 15 6.70 -7.50 -4.23
C GLY A 15 8.08 -6.89 -3.95
N GLY A 16 9.07 -7.20 -4.77
CA GLY A 16 10.30 -6.39 -4.83
C GLY A 16 10.02 -4.98 -5.39
N GLU A 17 11.00 -4.37 -6.06
CA GLU A 17 10.76 -3.09 -6.73
C GLU A 17 10.23 -3.33 -8.16
N ALA A 18 8.90 -3.21 -8.34
CA ALA A 18 8.23 -3.50 -9.61
C ALA A 18 8.79 -2.68 -10.78
N THR A 19 9.23 -1.44 -10.55
CA THR A 19 9.77 -0.58 -11.61
C THR A 19 11.07 -1.09 -12.24
N LEU A 20 11.75 -2.08 -11.63
CA LEU A 20 12.90 -2.75 -12.21
C LEU A 20 12.55 -3.59 -13.45
N LEU A 21 11.29 -3.98 -13.63
CA LEU A 21 10.80 -4.67 -14.84
C LEU A 21 10.69 -3.73 -16.05
N LYS A 22 10.82 -2.40 -15.86
CA LYS A 22 10.90 -1.39 -16.92
C LYS A 22 9.73 -1.50 -17.92
N ASP A 23 10.03 -1.81 -19.18
CA ASP A 23 9.03 -1.77 -20.25
C ASP A 23 8.02 -2.92 -20.13
N ASP A 24 8.36 -4.04 -19.48
CA ASP A 24 7.41 -5.12 -19.17
C ASP A 24 6.35 -4.64 -18.18
N LEU A 25 6.75 -3.85 -17.17
CA LEU A 25 5.80 -3.23 -16.23
C LEU A 25 4.86 -2.28 -16.96
N VAL A 26 5.39 -1.46 -17.87
CA VAL A 26 4.59 -0.53 -18.69
C VAL A 26 3.58 -1.29 -19.54
N ALA A 27 4.01 -2.39 -20.19
CA ALA A 27 3.15 -3.21 -21.03
C ALA A 27 2.02 -3.87 -20.22
N VAL A 28 2.30 -4.43 -19.04
CA VAL A 28 1.26 -5.07 -18.21
C VAL A 28 0.30 -4.06 -17.58
N ILE A 29 0.75 -2.83 -17.27
CA ILE A 29 -0.14 -1.74 -16.85
C ILE A 29 -1.08 -1.35 -17.98
N ALA A 30 -0.57 -1.24 -19.21
CA ALA A 30 -1.39 -0.93 -20.39
C ALA A 30 -2.43 -2.02 -20.63
N GLU A 31 -2.07 -3.29 -20.48
CA GLU A 31 -3.00 -4.41 -20.60
C GLU A 31 -4.06 -4.42 -19.49
N ALA A 32 -3.67 -4.22 -18.23
CA ALA A 32 -4.64 -4.11 -17.14
C ALA A 32 -5.61 -2.93 -17.35
N THR A 33 -5.11 -1.82 -17.90
CA THR A 33 -5.91 -0.64 -18.22
C THR A 33 -6.85 -0.90 -19.40
N SER A 34 -6.41 -1.61 -20.44
CA SER A 34 -7.25 -1.98 -21.60
C SER A 34 -8.43 -2.87 -21.17
N LEU A 35 -8.22 -3.63 -20.11
CA LEU A 35 -9.23 -4.42 -19.43
C LEU A 35 -10.06 -3.61 -18.43
N ASP A 36 -10.03 -2.27 -18.40
CA ASP A 36 -10.79 -1.42 -17.47
C ASP A 36 -10.59 -1.81 -15.99
N LEU A 37 -9.34 -2.11 -15.62
CA LEU A 37 -8.94 -2.33 -14.23
C LEU A 37 -8.19 -1.11 -13.73
N VAL A 38 -8.45 -0.73 -12.47
CA VAL A 38 -7.66 0.28 -11.79
C VAL A 38 -6.28 -0.30 -11.50
N THR A 39 -5.23 0.39 -11.93
CA THR A 39 -3.84 -0.05 -11.78
C THR A 39 -3.15 0.72 -10.66
N ARG A 40 -2.52 -0.01 -9.74
CA ARG A 40 -1.74 0.54 -8.62
C ARG A 40 -0.33 -0.05 -8.61
N ILE A 41 0.67 0.78 -8.34
CA ILE A 41 2.01 0.32 -7.96
C ILE A 41 2.26 0.60 -6.49
N VAL A 42 2.92 -0.34 -5.81
CA VAL A 42 3.67 -0.08 -4.58
C VAL A 42 5.17 -0.05 -4.92
N SER A 43 5.86 1.04 -4.60
CA SER A 43 7.28 1.26 -4.97
C SER A 43 8.05 1.90 -3.82
N ASN A 44 9.36 1.66 -3.75
CA ASN A 44 10.25 2.36 -2.82
C ASN A 44 10.68 3.75 -3.32
N GLY A 45 10.35 4.13 -4.56
CA GLY A 45 10.70 5.42 -5.15
C GLY A 45 12.15 5.56 -5.63
N SER A 46 12.95 4.49 -5.62
CA SER A 46 14.37 4.51 -6.01
C SER A 46 14.65 4.93 -7.46
N TRP A 47 13.64 4.91 -8.34
CA TRP A 47 13.72 5.44 -9.70
C TRP A 47 13.73 6.98 -9.75
N GLY A 48 13.39 7.65 -8.65
CA GLY A 48 13.38 9.11 -8.49
C GLY A 48 14.75 9.75 -8.22
N LYS A 49 15.88 9.07 -8.51
CA LYS A 49 17.24 9.55 -8.20
C LYS A 49 17.51 11.00 -8.62
N THR A 50 16.91 11.42 -9.73
CA THR A 50 16.91 12.80 -10.19
C THR A 50 15.49 13.18 -10.62
N LYS A 51 15.18 14.48 -10.66
CA LYS A 51 13.91 14.96 -11.23
C LYS A 51 13.69 14.45 -12.66
N ALA A 52 14.74 14.39 -13.48
CA ALA A 52 14.65 13.93 -14.86
C ALA A 52 14.32 12.43 -14.97
N SER A 53 14.93 11.57 -14.14
CA SER A 53 14.58 10.15 -14.10
C SER A 53 13.17 9.92 -13.56
N ALA A 54 12.77 10.72 -12.57
CA ALA A 54 11.43 10.68 -12.00
C ALA A 54 10.37 11.03 -13.05
N THR A 55 10.48 12.20 -13.69
CA THR A 55 9.52 12.64 -14.72
C THR A 55 9.42 11.65 -15.87
N ARG A 56 10.54 11.08 -16.33
CA ARG A 56 10.53 10.07 -17.42
C ARG A 56 9.77 8.80 -17.02
N MET A 57 10.03 8.26 -15.84
CA MET A 57 9.36 7.04 -15.38
C MET A 57 7.88 7.30 -15.09
N ALA A 58 7.57 8.37 -14.36
CA ALA A 58 6.19 8.76 -14.06
C ALA A 58 5.37 8.98 -15.35
N GLY A 59 5.95 9.63 -16.36
CA GLY A 59 5.31 9.82 -17.66
C GLY A 59 5.02 8.50 -18.38
N LYS A 60 5.97 7.55 -18.39
CA LYS A 60 5.75 6.21 -18.94
C LYS A 60 4.60 5.48 -18.23
N LEU A 61 4.63 5.47 -16.90
CA LEU A 61 3.63 4.78 -16.08
C LEU A 61 2.23 5.39 -16.23
N ALA A 62 2.13 6.71 -16.13
CA ALA A 62 0.88 7.44 -16.31
C ALA A 62 0.31 7.26 -17.73
N GLY A 63 1.18 7.33 -18.75
CA GLY A 63 0.82 7.11 -20.15
C GLY A 63 0.33 5.69 -20.45
N ALA A 64 0.83 4.68 -19.72
CA ALA A 64 0.32 3.31 -19.80
C ALA A 64 -1.01 3.11 -19.07
N GLY A 65 -1.50 4.11 -18.33
CA GLY A 65 -2.76 4.00 -17.61
C GLY A 65 -2.63 3.80 -16.10
N LEU A 66 -1.44 3.94 -15.51
CA LEU A 66 -1.29 3.88 -14.04
C LEU A 66 -2.23 4.89 -13.39
N ARG A 67 -3.07 4.45 -12.44
CA ARG A 67 -4.02 5.32 -11.73
C ARG A 67 -3.54 5.68 -10.33
N GLU A 68 -2.83 4.78 -9.67
CA GLU A 68 -2.40 4.97 -8.28
C GLU A 68 -0.95 4.58 -8.06
N LEU A 69 -0.22 5.41 -7.30
CA LEU A 69 1.13 5.13 -6.84
C LEU A 69 1.16 5.23 -5.32
N ASN A 70 1.55 4.15 -4.66
CA ASN A 70 1.89 4.14 -3.24
C ASN A 70 3.41 4.02 -3.10
N ILE A 71 4.07 5.07 -2.61
CA ILE A 71 5.49 5.02 -2.29
C ILE A 71 5.65 4.64 -0.82
N SER A 72 6.23 3.47 -0.57
CA SER A 72 6.61 3.01 0.76
C SER A 72 8.03 3.46 1.09
N THR A 73 8.19 4.13 2.22
CA THR A 73 9.47 4.57 2.75
C THR A 73 9.48 4.42 4.26
N GLY A 74 10.60 4.68 4.91
CA GLY A 74 10.80 4.40 6.32
C GLY A 74 12.27 4.41 6.68
N LYS A 75 12.60 4.07 7.92
CA LYS A 75 13.99 4.06 8.38
C LYS A 75 14.84 3.09 7.56
N ASP A 76 14.38 1.86 7.39
CA ASP A 76 15.12 0.80 6.69
C ASP A 76 15.22 1.08 5.18
N HIS A 77 14.15 1.63 4.59
CA HIS A 77 14.17 2.05 3.18
C HIS A 77 15.15 3.20 2.92
N GLN A 78 15.24 4.17 3.83
CA GLN A 78 16.10 5.35 3.64
C GLN A 78 17.60 5.06 3.77
N GLU A 79 17.99 3.90 4.29
CA GLU A 79 19.38 3.43 4.18
C GLU A 79 19.80 3.26 2.71
N TRP A 80 18.87 2.81 1.85
CA TRP A 80 19.16 2.44 0.46
C TRP A 80 18.53 3.39 -0.57
N VAL A 81 17.47 4.11 -0.19
CA VAL A 81 16.75 5.05 -1.04
C VAL A 81 16.74 6.45 -0.40
N PRO A 82 17.51 7.41 -0.95
CA PRO A 82 17.58 8.74 -0.38
C PRO A 82 16.20 9.43 -0.34
N HIS A 83 15.99 10.25 0.69
CA HIS A 83 14.77 11.07 0.86
C HIS A 83 14.40 11.83 -0.42
N GLU A 84 15.38 12.46 -1.07
CA GLU A 84 15.16 13.21 -2.32
C GLU A 84 14.62 12.33 -3.45
N SER A 85 14.98 11.04 -3.49
CA SER A 85 14.44 10.12 -4.49
C SER A 85 12.94 9.91 -4.31
N VAL A 86 12.50 9.76 -3.06
CA VAL A 86 11.08 9.66 -2.70
C VAL A 86 10.32 10.94 -3.08
N VAL A 87 10.89 12.11 -2.75
CA VAL A 87 10.28 13.41 -3.07
C VAL A 87 10.14 13.62 -4.57
N ASN A 88 11.20 13.36 -5.34
CA ASN A 88 11.19 13.47 -6.80
C ASN A 88 10.16 12.52 -7.43
N ALA A 89 10.11 11.25 -6.96
CA ALA A 89 9.16 10.27 -7.46
C ALA A 89 7.70 10.68 -7.18
N ALA A 90 7.42 11.16 -5.96
CA ALA A 90 6.11 11.65 -5.56
C ALA A 90 5.69 12.87 -6.39
N GLU A 91 6.57 13.88 -6.52
CA GLU A 91 6.32 15.08 -7.31
C GLU A 91 6.05 14.74 -8.78
N ALA A 92 6.87 13.87 -9.37
CA ALA A 92 6.72 13.47 -10.78
C ALA A 92 5.42 12.72 -11.04
N ALA A 93 5.06 11.73 -10.20
CA ALA A 93 3.84 10.96 -10.34
C ALA A 93 2.58 11.83 -10.13
N PHE A 94 2.59 12.67 -9.10
CA PHE A 94 1.49 13.58 -8.82
C PHE A 94 1.25 14.56 -9.98
N ASN A 95 2.32 15.18 -10.49
CA ASN A 95 2.23 16.11 -11.61
C ASN A 95 1.88 15.40 -12.94
N ALA A 96 2.10 14.09 -13.05
CA ALA A 96 1.64 13.27 -14.17
C ALA A 96 0.16 12.84 -14.04
N GLY A 97 -0.56 13.29 -13.01
CA GLY A 97 -1.97 13.00 -12.80
C GLY A 97 -2.25 11.64 -12.16
N VAL A 98 -1.25 11.01 -11.55
CA VAL A 98 -1.40 9.74 -10.82
C VAL A 98 -1.77 10.04 -9.37
N LEU A 99 -2.82 9.38 -8.83
CA LEU A 99 -3.14 9.47 -7.41
C LEU A 99 -1.93 8.98 -6.60
N THR A 100 -1.33 9.87 -5.84
CA THR A 100 -0.05 9.60 -5.17
C THR A 100 -0.23 9.57 -3.67
N LEU A 101 0.27 8.49 -3.07
CA LEU A 101 0.26 8.20 -1.65
C LEU A 101 1.69 7.95 -1.17
N LEU A 102 2.10 8.63 -0.11
CA LEU A 102 3.31 8.35 0.64
C LEU A 102 2.94 7.57 1.90
N THR A 103 3.49 6.38 2.06
CA THR A 103 3.34 5.55 3.26
C THR A 103 4.67 5.46 3.97
N VAL A 104 4.73 5.94 5.21
CA VAL A 104 5.93 5.90 6.04
C VAL A 104 5.82 4.80 7.09
N GLU A 105 6.70 3.81 7.00
CA GLU A 105 6.87 2.79 8.02
C GLU A 105 7.37 3.44 9.31
N ALA A 106 6.56 3.29 10.35
CA ALA A 106 6.83 3.83 11.68
C ALA A 106 7.38 2.74 12.60
N ASP A 107 8.60 2.94 13.09
CA ASP A 107 9.17 2.15 14.20
C ASP A 107 8.54 2.55 15.56
N THR A 108 8.00 3.76 15.65
CA THR A 108 7.32 4.35 16.82
C THR A 108 6.19 5.28 16.36
N ALA A 109 5.27 5.66 17.27
CA ALA A 109 4.15 6.58 16.97
C ALA A 109 4.59 7.94 16.41
N GLU A 110 5.86 8.31 16.60
CA GLU A 110 6.51 9.53 16.12
C GLU A 110 7.78 9.12 15.36
N SER A 111 7.67 8.82 14.06
CA SER A 111 8.87 8.54 13.25
C SER A 111 9.49 9.84 12.74
N ASP A 112 10.79 10.03 12.97
CA ASP A 112 11.54 11.19 12.45
C ASP A 112 11.40 11.32 10.93
N LYS A 113 11.21 10.20 10.23
CA LYS A 113 11.05 10.13 8.77
C LYS A 113 9.71 10.68 8.30
N LEU A 114 8.62 10.38 9.02
CA LEU A 114 7.32 10.98 8.75
C LEU A 114 7.37 12.49 8.94
N SER A 115 7.96 12.93 10.06
CA SER A 115 8.15 14.35 10.35
C SER A 115 9.05 15.05 9.32
N ALA A 116 10.06 14.38 8.78
CA ALA A 116 10.91 14.91 7.72
C ALA A 116 10.12 15.10 6.41
N LEU A 117 9.35 14.10 5.97
CA LEU A 117 8.50 14.20 4.79
C LEU A 117 7.39 15.23 4.95
N ALA A 118 6.77 15.33 6.13
CA ALA A 118 5.73 16.31 6.40
C ALA A 118 6.25 17.76 6.36
N ARG A 119 7.54 17.98 6.68
CA ARG A 119 8.19 19.30 6.67
C ARG A 119 8.83 19.65 5.32
N ASP A 120 9.01 18.67 4.42
CA ASP A 120 9.56 18.91 3.10
C ASP A 120 8.66 19.90 2.31
N PRO A 121 9.20 21.03 1.82
CA PRO A 121 8.39 22.05 1.14
C PRO A 121 7.64 21.52 -0.08
N THR A 122 8.24 20.58 -0.81
CA THR A 122 7.63 19.97 -2.00
C THR A 122 6.47 19.10 -1.57
N ILE A 123 6.69 18.20 -0.61
CA ILE A 123 5.62 17.32 -0.11
C ILE A 123 4.49 18.12 0.52
N LYS A 124 4.80 19.17 1.28
CA LYS A 124 3.79 20.08 1.83
C LYS A 124 2.91 20.69 0.73
N SER A 125 3.52 21.25 -0.31
CA SER A 125 2.81 21.81 -1.47
C SER A 125 1.94 20.77 -2.19
N LEU A 126 2.45 19.54 -2.37
CA LEU A 126 1.68 18.45 -2.98
C LEU A 126 0.50 18.01 -2.10
N ARG A 127 0.67 17.97 -0.78
CA ARG A 127 -0.40 17.62 0.16
C ARG A 127 -1.54 18.62 0.13
N ASP A 128 -1.22 19.92 0.06
CA ASP A 128 -2.22 20.98 -0.09
C ASP A 128 -3.02 20.83 -1.41
N ARG A 129 -2.48 20.10 -2.40
CA ARG A 129 -3.11 19.79 -3.68
C ARG A 129 -3.76 18.41 -3.75
N GLY A 130 -3.65 17.59 -2.69
CA GLY A 130 -4.32 16.29 -2.59
C GLY A 130 -3.39 15.06 -2.52
N LEU A 131 -2.07 15.22 -2.43
CA LEU A 131 -1.19 14.09 -2.13
C LEU A 131 -1.51 13.54 -0.74
N LEU A 132 -1.63 12.23 -0.64
CA LEU A 132 -1.91 11.56 0.63
C LEU A 132 -0.58 11.20 1.31
N LEU A 133 -0.46 11.52 2.61
CA LEU A 133 0.67 11.11 3.45
C LEU A 133 0.11 10.39 4.65
N GLN A 134 0.54 9.15 4.86
CA GLN A 134 0.14 8.33 6.00
C GLN A 134 1.34 7.62 6.61
N SER A 135 1.13 7.06 7.79
CA SER A 135 2.07 6.14 8.41
C SER A 135 1.39 4.83 8.76
N ASN A 136 2.11 3.73 8.56
CA ASN A 136 1.71 2.41 9.02
C ASN A 136 2.67 1.97 10.14
N SER A 137 2.10 1.52 11.27
CA SER A 137 2.87 0.78 12.26
C SER A 137 2.87 -0.68 11.83
N TRP A 138 4.05 -1.20 11.50
CA TRP A 138 4.21 -2.65 11.28
C TRP A 138 3.90 -3.37 12.60
N MET A 139 3.40 -4.62 12.54
CA MET A 139 3.12 -5.38 13.76
C MET A 139 4.35 -5.34 14.66
N SER A 140 4.20 -4.84 15.89
CA SER A 140 5.25 -4.97 16.88
C SER A 140 5.56 -6.46 16.99
N PHE A 141 6.79 -6.88 16.68
CA PHE A 141 7.21 -8.22 17.05
C PHE A 141 7.10 -8.30 18.58
N ILE A 142 6.03 -8.93 19.08
CA ILE A 142 5.90 -9.17 20.51
C ILE A 142 7.07 -10.07 20.87
N ALA A 143 8.11 -9.50 21.48
CA ALA A 143 9.12 -10.26 22.17
C ALA A 143 8.38 -11.22 23.10
N LYS A 144 8.62 -12.52 22.94
CA LYS A 144 7.88 -13.63 23.58
C LYS A 144 7.37 -13.24 24.97
N GLY A 145 6.05 -13.21 25.16
CA GLY A 145 5.45 -13.38 26.49
C GLY A 145 4.49 -12.32 27.02
N ARG A 146 3.76 -11.55 26.20
CA ARG A 146 2.55 -10.86 26.68
C ARG A 146 1.41 -10.95 25.66
N SER A 147 0.25 -11.41 26.11
CA SER A 147 -0.94 -11.58 25.26
C SER A 147 -1.41 -10.23 24.72
N ALA A 148 -1.77 -10.21 23.44
CA ALA A 148 -2.31 -9.04 22.77
C ALA A 148 -3.51 -8.46 23.55
N SER A 149 -3.41 -7.21 23.98
CA SER A 149 -4.58 -6.44 24.41
C SER A 149 -5.34 -6.01 23.16
N THR A 150 -6.60 -6.42 23.06
CA THR A 150 -7.55 -5.97 22.05
C THR A 150 -7.61 -4.44 22.03
N PHE A 151 -7.20 -3.82 20.92
CA PHE A 151 -7.36 -2.39 20.71
C PHE A 151 -8.75 -2.14 20.10
N CYS A 152 -9.68 -1.63 20.91
CA CYS A 152 -10.99 -1.17 20.45
C CYS A 152 -10.86 0.26 19.91
N ILE A 153 -11.27 0.49 18.65
CA ILE A 153 -11.45 1.85 18.12
C ILE A 153 -12.80 2.38 18.64
N PRO A 154 -12.85 3.49 19.40
CA PRO A 154 -14.12 4.10 19.79
C PRO A 154 -14.72 4.86 18.61
N GLY A 155 -15.92 4.48 18.18
CA GLY A 155 -16.74 5.30 17.28
C GLY A 155 -17.09 4.64 15.94
N ALA A 156 -17.83 3.54 15.97
CA ALA A 156 -18.71 3.17 14.86
C ALA A 156 -20.11 3.00 15.44
N ALA A 157 -20.98 3.97 15.15
CA ALA A 157 -22.37 4.00 15.56
C ALA A 157 -23.10 2.72 15.14
N GLN A 158 -23.76 2.06 16.09
CA GLN A 158 -24.64 0.92 15.83
C GLN A 158 -25.90 1.42 15.13
N HIS A 159 -25.93 1.34 13.79
CA HIS A 159 -27.19 1.33 13.09
C HIS A 159 -27.81 -0.08 13.22
N ARG A 160 -28.87 -0.12 14.01
CA ARG A 160 -29.73 -1.27 14.26
C ARG A 160 -30.48 -1.62 12.96
N ALA A 161 -30.28 -2.83 12.43
CA ALA A 161 -31.15 -3.43 11.43
C ALA A 161 -31.43 -4.90 11.77
N SER A 162 -32.61 -5.33 11.35
CA SER A 162 -33.47 -6.36 11.94
C SER A 162 -33.00 -7.81 11.82
N LYS A 163 -33.66 -8.66 12.64
CA LYS A 163 -33.51 -10.11 12.83
C LYS A 163 -33.51 -10.93 11.52
N SER A 164 -32.65 -11.96 11.46
CA SER A 164 -32.97 -13.21 10.74
C SER A 164 -32.15 -14.40 11.29
N THR A 165 -32.89 -15.31 11.93
CA THR A 165 -32.76 -16.77 12.05
C THR A 165 -31.37 -17.43 12.01
N THR A 166 -30.93 -17.92 13.16
CA THR A 166 -29.88 -18.93 13.35
C THR A 166 -30.38 -20.33 12.99
N ILE A 167 -29.64 -21.06 12.16
CA ILE A 167 -29.72 -22.53 12.05
C ILE A 167 -28.34 -23.07 12.40
N SER A 168 -28.24 -23.85 13.47
CA SER A 168 -27.03 -24.58 13.88
C SER A 168 -27.01 -25.98 13.26
N PRO A 169 -25.88 -26.47 12.73
CA PRO A 169 -25.69 -27.90 12.50
C PRO A 169 -24.96 -28.55 13.68
N SER A 170 -25.56 -29.61 14.20
CA SER A 170 -24.99 -30.57 15.16
C SER A 170 -23.82 -31.35 14.53
N HIS A 171 -22.70 -31.46 15.24
CA HIS A 171 -21.63 -32.43 14.96
C HIS A 171 -21.59 -33.50 16.07
N PRO A 172 -21.55 -34.80 15.74
CA PRO A 172 -21.38 -35.87 16.71
C PRO A 172 -19.90 -36.01 17.13
N THR A 173 -19.70 -36.28 18.41
CA THR A 173 -18.40 -36.49 19.06
C THR A 173 -17.93 -37.94 18.87
N GLU A 174 -16.76 -38.15 18.25
CA GLU A 174 -16.01 -39.41 18.37
C GLU A 174 -14.80 -39.20 19.30
N ARG A 175 -14.69 -40.09 20.29
CA ARG A 175 -13.62 -40.11 21.30
C ARG A 175 -12.47 -40.99 20.83
N CYS A 176 -11.24 -40.51 21.06
CA CYS A 176 -9.99 -41.24 20.85
C CYS A 176 -9.75 -42.25 21.99
N PRO A 177 -9.34 -43.51 21.73
CA PRO A 177 -9.03 -44.49 22.78
C PRO A 177 -7.61 -44.33 23.34
N PRO A 178 -7.34 -44.78 24.59
CA PRO A 178 -6.08 -44.53 25.29
C PRO A 178 -4.95 -45.49 24.87
N ALA A 179 -3.72 -45.00 25.03
CA ALA A 179 -2.47 -45.65 24.68
C ALA A 179 -2.14 -46.84 25.60
N VAL A 180 -1.59 -47.91 25.00
CA VAL A 180 -1.05 -49.08 25.70
C VAL A 180 0.42 -48.82 26.05
N ALA A 181 0.81 -49.30 27.24
CA ALA A 181 2.11 -49.12 27.90
C ALA A 181 3.31 -49.70 27.12
#